data_AF-G7Y5R2-F1
#
_entry.id   AF-G7Y5R2-F1
#
_cell.length_a   1.000
_cell.length_b   1.000
_cell.length_c   1.000
_cell.angle_alpha   90.00
_cell.angle_beta   90.00
_cell.angle_gamma   90.00
#
_symmetry.space_group_name_H-M   'P 1'
#
loop_
_entity.id
_entity.type
_entity.pdbx_description
1 polymer ?
#
loop_
_entity_poly.entity_id
_entity_poly.type
_entity_poly.pdbx_seq_one_letter_code
_entity_poly.pdbx_strand_id
1 'polypeptide(L)' 'MMRRIIRSQVQVSVQADREVWWTQKAKEMEEAQKSGNARRLFQMIGATGPRKPPVSETIKDRIGLTIWNKEERLDRWAE' A
#
# COMPACT_ATOMS: atom_id res chain seq x y z
N MET A 1 -7.61 -25.26 -5.69
CA MET A 1 -8.34 -24.73 -4.52
C MET A 1 -7.43 -24.05 -3.48
N MET A 2 -6.29 -24.65 -3.10
CA MET A 2 -5.34 -24.09 -2.11
C MET A 2 -4.85 -22.65 -2.41
N ARG A 3 -4.54 -22.33 -3.68
CA ARG A 3 -4.06 -20.98 -4.07
C ARG A 3 -5.05 -19.85 -3.77
N ARG A 4 -6.35 -20.10 -3.85
CA ARG A 4 -7.39 -19.10 -3.54
C ARG A 4 -7.46 -18.80 -2.04
N ILE A 5 -7.27 -19.80 -1.20
CA ILE A 5 -7.34 -19.70 0.27
C ILE A 5 -6.14 -18.90 0.80
N ILE A 6 -4.94 -19.18 0.29
CA ILE A 6 -3.74 -18.44 0.67
C ILE A 6 -3.86 -16.97 0.24
N ARG A 7 -4.35 -16.72 -0.99
CA ARG A 7 -4.57 -15.35 -1.49
C ARG A 7 -5.57 -14.57 -0.64
N SER A 8 -6.69 -15.19 -0.25
CA SER A 8 -7.68 -14.53 0.61
C SER A 8 -7.13 -14.24 2.01
N GLN A 9 -6.33 -15.16 2.57
CA GLN A 9 -5.72 -14.97 3.89
C GLN A 9 -4.67 -13.85 3.90
N VAL A 10 -3.84 -13.78 2.86
CA VAL A 10 -2.88 -12.68 2.68
C VAL A 10 -3.62 -11.36 2.49
N GLN A 11 -4.68 -11.32 1.69
CA GLN A 11 -5.45 -10.10 1.46
C GLN A 11 -6.11 -9.59 2.75
N VAL A 12 -6.66 -10.49 3.58
CA VAL A 12 -7.23 -10.13 4.89
C VAL A 12 -6.16 -9.62 5.84
N SER A 13 -4.98 -10.25 5.86
CA SER A 13 -3.87 -9.82 6.73
C SER A 13 -3.35 -8.44 6.31
N VAL A 14 -3.14 -8.21 5.01
CA VAL A 14 -2.74 -6.91 4.46
C VAL A 14 -3.78 -5.83 4.75
N GLN A 15 -5.07 -6.18 4.72
CA GLN A 15 -6.13 -5.24 5.09
C GLN A 15 -6.07 -4.89 6.58
N ALA A 16 -5.89 -5.88 7.46
CA ALA A 16 -5.75 -5.66 8.90
C ALA A 16 -4.52 -4.80 9.24
N ASP A 17 -3.36 -5.11 8.64
CA ASP A 17 -2.13 -4.30 8.78
C ASP A 17 -2.36 -2.86 8.31
N ARG A 18 -3.09 -2.67 7.21
CA ARG A 18 -3.42 -1.35 6.69
C ARG A 18 -4.35 -0.57 7.63
N GLU A 19 -5.34 -1.23 8.22
CA GLU A 19 -6.23 -0.62 9.21
C GLU A 19 -5.45 -0.16 10.44
N VAL A 20 -4.60 -1.02 11.00
CA VAL A 20 -3.72 -0.67 12.13
C VAL A 20 -2.82 0.52 11.79
N TRP A 21 -2.23 0.52 10.60
CA TRP A 21 -1.38 1.63 10.13
C TRP A 21 -2.15 2.95 10.02
N TRP A 22 -3.38 2.93 9.49
CA TRP A 22 -4.22 4.12 9.39
C TRP A 22 -4.63 4.66 10.75
N THR A 23 -5.01 3.79 11.70
CA THR A 23 -5.37 4.19 13.07
C THR A 23 -4.18 4.85 13.77
N GLN A 24 -2.99 4.26 13.64
CA GLN A 24 -1.76 4.83 14.22
C GLN A 24 -1.43 6.19 13.59
N LYS A 25 -1.58 6.34 12.27
CA LYS A 25 -1.33 7.63 11.61
C LYS A 25 -2.33 8.72 11.95
N ALA A 26 -3.60 8.38 12.11
CA ALA A 26 -4.61 9.33 12.57
C ALA A 26 -4.26 9.88 13.96
N LYS A 27 -3.86 8.99 14.89
CA LYS A 27 -3.44 9.39 16.25
C LYS A 27 -2.25 10.34 16.24
N GLU A 28 -1.21 10.03 15.48
CA GLU A 28 -0.02 10.91 15.38
C GLU A 28 -0.36 12.28 14.75
N MET A 29 -1.28 12.34 13.79
CA MET A 29 -1.73 13.61 13.20
C MET A 29 -2.52 14.44 14.21
N GLU A 30 -3.37 13.81 15.02
CA GLU A 30 -4.11 14.48 16.09
C GLU A 30 -3.17 15.07 17.15
N GLU A 31 -2.12 14.34 17.53
CA GLU A 31 -1.08 14.83 18.46
C GLU A 31 -0.27 16.01 17.87
N ALA A 32 0.09 15.95 16.59
CA ALA A 32 0.76 17.04 15.90
C ALA A 32 -0.12 18.30 15.82
N GLN A 33 -1.44 18.13 15.62
CA GLN A 33 -2.41 19.22 15.66
C GLN A 33 -2.53 19.82 17.07
N LYS A 34 -2.69 18.98 18.10
CA LYS A 34 -2.83 19.42 19.50
C LYS A 34 -1.60 20.17 20.01
N SER A 35 -0.41 19.76 19.55
CA SER A 35 0.85 20.44 19.89
C SER A 35 1.11 21.74 19.09
N GLY A 36 0.20 22.13 18.19
CA GLY A 36 0.36 23.31 17.34
C GLY A 36 1.49 23.17 16.31
N ASN A 37 1.98 21.95 16.06
CA ASN A 37 3.10 21.71 15.15
C ASN A 37 2.61 21.58 13.70
N ALA A 38 2.24 22.73 13.12
CA ALA A 38 1.77 22.82 11.74
C ALA A 38 2.75 22.23 10.72
N ARG A 39 4.06 22.42 10.91
CA ARG A 39 5.09 21.88 10.02
C ARG A 39 5.06 20.36 9.95
N ARG A 40 4.99 19.68 11.11
CA ARG A 40 4.91 18.21 11.18
C ARG A 40 3.61 17.70 10.56
N LEU A 41 2.50 18.39 10.80
CA LEU A 41 1.20 18.04 10.21
C LEU A 41 1.24 18.11 8.67
N PHE A 42 1.77 19.18 8.09
CA PHE A 42 1.89 19.31 6.63
C PHE A 42 2.82 18.25 6.01
N GLN A 43 3.92 17.91 6.67
CA GLN A 43 4.79 16.81 6.22
C GLN A 43 4.06 15.47 6.21
N MET A 44 3.24 15.20 7.23
CA MET A 44 2.45 13.97 7.30
C MET A 44 1.35 13.93 6.24
N ILE A 45 0.66 15.05 5.98
CA ILE A 45 -0.34 15.15 4.89
C ILE A 45 0.32 14.89 3.53
N GLY A 46 1.50 15.47 3.29
CA GLY A 46 2.26 15.24 2.06
C GLY A 46 2.77 13.80 1.90
N ALA A 47 3.13 13.14 3.00
CA ALA A 47 3.58 11.75 2.99
C ALA A 47 2.43 10.74 2.80
N THR A 48 1.21 11.12 3.22
CA THR A 48 0.02 10.26 3.22
C THR A 48 -0.87 10.48 1.99
N GLY A 49 -0.73 11.62 1.32
CA GLY A 49 -1.35 11.87 0.02
C GLY A 49 -0.92 10.82 -1.02
N PRO A 50 -1.60 10.75 -2.18
CA PRO A 50 -1.22 9.86 -3.27
C PRO A 50 0.18 10.23 -3.76
N ARG A 51 1.19 9.63 -3.13
CA ARG A 51 2.55 9.64 -3.62
C ARG A 51 2.47 8.91 -4.95
N LYS A 52 2.85 9.59 -6.04
CA LYS A 52 3.10 8.89 -7.32
C LYS A 52 3.90 7.64 -6.95
N PRO A 53 3.43 6.42 -7.24
CA PRO A 53 4.20 5.24 -6.94
C PRO A 53 5.58 5.45 -7.58
N PRO A 54 6.68 5.41 -6.79
CA PRO A 54 8.03 5.58 -7.34
C PRO A 54 8.41 4.40 -8.22
N VAL A 55 7.62 3.33 -8.17
CA VAL A 55 7.75 2.21 -9.08
C VAL A 55 6.95 2.54 -10.33
N SER A 56 7.66 2.81 -11.42
CA SER A 56 7.20 2.37 -12.74
C SER A 56 6.99 0.86 -12.65
N GLU A 57 5.84 0.45 -12.12
CA GLU A 57 5.39 -0.94 -12.01
C GLU A 57 4.97 -1.45 -13.39
N THR A 58 5.78 -1.16 -14.41
CA THR A 58 5.74 -1.81 -15.71
C THR A 58 6.29 -3.22 -15.50
N ILE A 59 5.50 -4.05 -14.83
CA ILE A 59 5.79 -5.48 -14.68
C ILE A 59 5.71 -6.06 -16.07
N LYS A 60 6.87 -6.36 -16.66
CA LYS A 60 6.97 -7.02 -17.95
C LYS A 60 6.85 -8.53 -17.78
N ASP A 61 6.10 -9.20 -18.62
CA ASP A 61 6.06 -10.65 -18.69
C ASP A 61 7.44 -11.22 -19.10
N ARG A 62 7.63 -12.54 -19.03
CA ARG A 62 8.84 -13.24 -19.53
C ARG A 62 9.13 -12.93 -21.01
N ILE A 63 8.10 -12.57 -21.79
CA ILE A 63 8.20 -12.17 -23.20
C ILE A 63 8.50 -10.65 -23.36
N GLY A 64 8.53 -9.89 -22.26
CA GLY A 64 8.85 -8.46 -22.25
C GLY A 64 7.64 -7.52 -22.42
N LEU A 65 6.43 -8.06 -22.52
CA LEU A 65 5.18 -7.30 -22.66
C LEU A 65 4.71 -6.73 -21.32
N THR A 66 4.22 -5.49 -21.31
CA THR A 66 3.72 -4.84 -20.10
C THR A 66 2.43 -5.50 -19.62
N ILE A 67 2.45 -6.08 -18.42
CA ILE A 67 1.29 -6.65 -17.75
C ILE A 67 0.50 -5.52 -17.09
N TRP A 68 -0.67 -5.20 -17.65
CA TRP A 68 -1.57 -4.17 -17.13
C TRP A 68 -2.58 -4.74 -16.11
N ASN A 69 -2.85 -6.04 -16.14
CA ASN A 69 -3.84 -6.69 -15.29
C ASN A 69 -3.27 -7.02 -13.90
N LYS A 70 -4.00 -6.63 -12.84
CA LYS A 70 -3.60 -6.89 -11.44
C LYS A 70 -3.50 -8.37 -11.09
N GLU A 71 -4.33 -9.24 -11.68
CA GLU A 71 -4.31 -10.68 -11.37
C GLU A 71 -3.07 -11.37 -11.94
N GLU A 72 -2.67 -11.03 -13.16
CA GLU A 72 -1.47 -11.58 -13.81
C GLU A 72 -0.18 -11.10 -13.15
N ARG A 73 -0.20 -9.86 -12.62
CA ARG A 73 0.93 -9.33 -11.83
C ARG A 73 1.17 -10.11 -10.55
N LEU A 74 0.12 -10.66 -9.94
CA LEU A 74 0.24 -11.48 -8.72
C LEU A 74 0.71 -12.91 -9.01
N ASP A 75 0.41 -13.46 -10.18
CA ASP A 75 0.84 -14.82 -10.56
C ASP A 75 2.35 -14.89 -10.79
N ARG A 76 2.94 -13.83 -11.39
CA ARG A 76 4.40 -13.71 -11.61
C ARG A 76 5.22 -13.68 -10.32
N TRP A 77 4.70 -13.10 -9.25
CA TRP A 77 5.43 -13.01 -7.97
C TRP A 77 5.45 -14.34 -7.19
N ALA A 78 4.76 -15.36 -7.69
CA ALA A 78 4.67 -16.68 -7.06
C ALA A 78 5.54 -17.77 -7.73
N GLU A 79 6.25 -17.45 -8.82
CA GLU A 79 7.36 -18.26 -9.37
C GLU A 79 8.68 -17.96 -8.64
#